data_AF-A0A8J3VN39-F1
#
_entry.id   AF-A0A8J3VN39-F1
#
_cell.length_a   1.000
_cell.length_b   1.000
_cell.length_c   1.000
_cell.angle_alpha   90.00
_cell.angle_beta   90.00
_cell.angle_gamma   90.00
#
_symmetry.space_group_name_H-M   'P 1'
#
loop_
_entity.id
_entity.type
_entity.pdbx_description
1 polymer ?
#
loop_
_entity_poly.entity_id
_entity_poly.type
_entity_poly.pdbx_seq_one_letter_code
_entity_poly.pdbx_strand_id
1 'polypeptide(L)'
;MPAEVMFERICRENGITTRLTKPRSPTTTGKIERWHKTLRQELLDRVGAFADHATAQAAIDAWVHAYNHQRPHQSLKMATPVSMFRPSPAAAPNPAIPVQVNPIGLPPKIPQELVTPNAKTVLSEMDIRAIEWEAIVPPGGRLSLPSNCGIKLGQAYAGRTVTLWADERSIHVCLDGHLVRTRGSRLSATDLLGLHLKGARLAGPEPGPSAMPALPPPPTTVVEVDRTVNREGRFALGGHNIQAPSNLIGKQVTLRLDGYLMHVICGGLLAATMPAPIPPDRRAKLSGARISTQPLPPAPAQPPRAERRVPANGEMMIARQRIHLSPSHAGKTVTIIIEDTHFRILHNEVELKLVPRKNPSQPIRFKAIVRQKK
;
A
#
# COMPACT_ATOMS: atom_id res chain seq x y z
N MET A 1 14.99 -19.21 14.80
CA MET A 1 13.58 -19.64 14.79
C MET A 1 12.73 -18.40 15.06
N PRO A 2 11.72 -18.05 14.24
CA PRO A 2 10.84 -16.93 14.58
C PRO A 2 10.17 -17.20 15.92
N ALA A 3 10.06 -16.18 16.77
CA ALA A 3 9.43 -16.29 18.08
C ALA A 3 7.92 -16.57 17.92
N GLU A 4 7.39 -17.53 18.67
CA GLU A 4 5.95 -17.87 18.70
C GLU A 4 5.14 -16.62 19.07
N VAL A 5 4.20 -16.23 18.21
CA VAL A 5 3.33 -15.08 18.49
C VAL A 5 2.15 -15.49 19.38
N MET A 6 1.57 -14.54 20.13
CA MET A 6 0.48 -14.79 21.09
C MET A 6 -0.68 -15.60 20.49
N PHE A 7 -1.02 -15.37 19.22
CA PHE A 7 -2.04 -16.11 18.50
C PHE A 7 -1.69 -17.61 18.35
N GLU A 8 -0.46 -17.93 17.96
CA GLU A 8 0.02 -19.30 17.78
C GLU A 8 0.01 -20.07 19.11
N ARG A 9 0.43 -19.38 20.19
CA ARG A 9 0.39 -19.93 21.55
C ARG A 9 -1.04 -20.31 21.98
N ILE A 10 -2.00 -19.38 21.82
CA ILE A 10 -3.40 -19.63 22.19
C ILE A 10 -3.98 -20.79 21.37
N CYS A 11 -3.72 -20.84 20.06
CA CYS A 11 -4.17 -21.95 19.23
C CYS A 11 -3.61 -23.29 19.73
N ARG A 12 -2.31 -23.35 20.04
CA ARG A 12 -1.66 -24.56 20.58
C ARG A 12 -2.25 -24.98 21.93
N GLU A 13 -2.45 -24.05 22.85
CA GLU A 13 -3.04 -24.31 24.18
C GLU A 13 -4.48 -24.85 24.08
N ASN A 14 -5.21 -24.51 23.02
CA ASN A 14 -6.57 -24.98 22.77
C ASN A 14 -6.62 -26.21 21.83
N GLY A 15 -5.48 -26.83 21.50
CA GLY A 15 -5.42 -27.96 20.57
C GLY A 15 -5.80 -27.62 19.12
N ILE A 16 -5.77 -26.34 18.74
CA ILE A 16 -6.11 -25.85 17.41
C ILE A 16 -4.85 -25.81 16.56
N THR A 17 -4.84 -26.59 15.47
CA THR A 17 -3.74 -26.54 14.49
C THR A 17 -3.95 -25.38 13.52
N THR A 18 -3.01 -24.42 13.50
CA THR A 18 -3.02 -23.32 12.53
C THR A 18 -2.61 -23.84 11.15
N ARG A 19 -3.35 -23.41 10.10
CA ARG A 19 -2.99 -23.75 8.71
C ARG A 19 -3.00 -22.48 7.88
N LEU A 20 -1.84 -22.13 7.34
CA LEU A 20 -1.71 -21.02 6.40
C LEU A 20 -2.17 -21.46 5.01
N THR A 21 -2.83 -20.54 4.30
CA THR A 21 -3.16 -20.76 2.88
C THR A 21 -1.87 -20.82 2.06
N LYS A 22 -1.83 -21.73 1.08
CA LYS A 22 -0.67 -21.85 0.20
C LYS A 22 -0.54 -20.57 -0.65
N PRO A 23 0.70 -20.08 -0.88
CA PRO A 23 0.91 -18.97 -1.80
C PRO A 23 0.32 -19.27 -3.18
N ARG A 24 -0.38 -18.28 -3.77
CA ARG A 24 -1.04 -18.38 -5.08
C ARG A 24 -2.20 -19.39 -5.15
N SER A 25 -2.92 -19.61 -4.05
CA SER A 25 -4.14 -20.44 -4.02
C SER A 25 -5.39 -19.58 -3.76
N PRO A 26 -5.84 -18.77 -4.74
CA PRO A 26 -6.97 -17.84 -4.55
C PRO A 26 -8.31 -18.54 -4.31
N THR A 27 -8.44 -19.81 -4.69
CA THR A 27 -9.68 -20.58 -4.53
C THR A 27 -9.94 -21.02 -3.09
N THR A 28 -8.93 -20.99 -2.22
CA THR A 28 -9.06 -21.47 -0.83
C THR A 28 -9.85 -20.51 0.06
N THR A 29 -9.86 -19.21 -0.25
CA THR A 29 -10.48 -18.16 0.57
C THR A 29 -11.83 -17.68 0.05
N GLY A 30 -12.32 -18.18 -1.08
CA GLY A 30 -13.52 -17.66 -1.75
C GLY A 30 -14.79 -17.67 -0.89
N LYS A 31 -14.97 -18.65 0.00
CA LYS A 31 -16.15 -18.71 0.89
C LYS A 31 -16.13 -17.58 1.92
N ILE A 32 -15.00 -17.36 2.59
CA ILE A 32 -14.86 -16.30 3.60
C ILE A 32 -14.86 -14.92 2.95
N GLU A 33 -14.26 -14.78 1.76
CA GLU A 33 -14.33 -13.54 0.98
C GLU A 33 -15.76 -13.19 0.58
N ARG A 34 -16.55 -14.18 0.14
CA ARG A 34 -17.98 -13.96 -0.16
C ARG A 34 -18.74 -13.57 1.09
N TRP A 35 -18.48 -14.21 2.23
CA TRP A 35 -19.10 -13.85 3.50
C TRP A 35 -18.78 -12.39 3.90
N HIS A 36 -17.51 -11.97 3.85
CA HIS A 36 -17.11 -10.58 4.10
C HIS A 36 -17.76 -9.59 3.15
N LYS A 37 -17.88 -9.95 1.86
CA LYS A 37 -18.58 -9.11 0.88
C LYS A 37 -20.05 -8.93 1.24
N THR A 38 -20.73 -10.00 1.65
CA THR A 38 -22.15 -9.95 2.03
C THR A 38 -22.37 -9.13 3.31
N LEU A 39 -21.54 -9.32 4.34
CA LEU A 39 -21.56 -8.50 5.56
C LEU A 39 -21.43 -7.01 5.24
N ARG A 40 -20.45 -6.66 4.39
CA ARG A 40 -20.24 -5.26 4.00
C ARG A 40 -21.46 -4.69 3.28
N GLN A 41 -21.93 -5.36 2.23
CA GLN A 41 -23.01 -4.86 1.38
C GLN A 41 -24.35 -4.72 2.11
N GLU A 42 -24.62 -5.60 3.07
CA GLU A 42 -25.93 -5.67 3.71
C GLU A 42 -26.01 -4.95 5.05
N LEU A 43 -24.90 -4.85 5.78
CA LEU A 43 -24.83 -4.14 7.04
C LEU A 43 -24.02 -2.85 6.91
N LEU A 44 -22.72 -2.97 6.65
CA LEU A 44 -21.79 -1.83 6.81
C LEU A 44 -22.05 -0.70 5.83
N ASP A 45 -22.40 -1.01 4.58
CA ASP A 45 -22.70 -0.01 3.55
C ASP A 45 -24.07 0.68 3.78
N ARG A 46 -24.94 0.10 4.63
CA ARG A 46 -26.29 0.62 4.91
C ARG A 46 -26.38 1.46 6.18
N VAL A 47 -25.63 1.09 7.22
CA VAL A 47 -25.75 1.69 8.56
C VAL A 47 -24.79 2.88 8.76
N GLY A 48 -23.76 3.02 7.93
CA GLY A 48 -22.79 4.12 8.06
C GLY A 48 -21.84 3.92 9.24
N ALA A 49 -21.37 5.01 9.84
CA ALA A 49 -20.48 4.95 11.01
C ALA A 49 -21.28 4.62 12.28
N PHE A 50 -20.76 3.70 13.10
CA PHE A 50 -21.32 3.41 14.42
C PHE A 50 -20.84 4.44 15.45
N ALA A 51 -21.70 4.77 16.42
CA ALA A 51 -21.38 5.72 17.48
C ALA A 51 -20.31 5.19 18.45
N ASP A 52 -20.33 3.89 18.74
CA ASP A 52 -19.35 3.23 19.60
C ASP A 52 -19.15 1.75 19.22
N HIS A 53 -18.16 1.12 19.86
CA HIS A 53 -17.83 -0.28 19.63
C HIS A 53 -18.96 -1.23 20.08
N ALA A 54 -19.66 -0.93 21.18
CA ALA A 54 -20.72 -1.81 21.69
C ALA A 54 -21.89 -1.91 20.70
N THR A 55 -22.25 -0.78 20.09
CA THR A 55 -23.27 -0.68 19.05
C THR A 55 -22.85 -1.42 17.79
N ALA A 56 -21.58 -1.28 17.37
CA ALA A 56 -21.04 -2.02 16.23
C ALA A 56 -21.08 -3.54 16.48
N GLN A 57 -20.67 -3.98 17.67
CA GLN A 57 -20.67 -5.38 18.08
C GLN A 57 -22.10 -5.95 18.06
N ALA A 58 -23.06 -5.26 18.69
CA ALA A 58 -24.46 -5.68 18.71
C ALA A 58 -25.07 -5.76 17.30
N ALA A 59 -24.77 -4.80 16.42
CA ALA A 59 -25.25 -4.80 15.05
C ALA A 59 -24.67 -5.96 14.22
N ILE A 60 -23.37 -6.24 14.39
CA ILE A 60 -22.69 -7.37 13.74
C ILE A 60 -23.27 -8.69 14.27
N ASP A 61 -23.43 -8.84 15.58
CA ASP A 61 -23.97 -10.06 16.19
C ASP A 61 -25.40 -10.34 15.72
N ALA A 62 -26.25 -9.30 15.66
CA ALA A 62 -27.60 -9.41 15.11
C ALA A 62 -27.60 -9.84 13.64
N TRP A 63 -26.71 -9.27 12.82
CA TRP A 63 -26.58 -9.64 11.41
C TRP A 63 -26.06 -11.06 11.24
N VAL A 64 -25.05 -11.48 12.02
CA VAL A 64 -24.51 -12.85 12.01
C VAL A 64 -25.59 -13.86 12.38
N HIS A 65 -26.37 -13.55 13.41
CA HIS A 65 -27.50 -14.38 13.81
C HIS A 65 -28.52 -14.53 12.67
N ALA A 66 -28.95 -13.42 12.05
CA ALA A 66 -29.88 -13.46 10.91
C ALA A 66 -29.29 -14.24 9.71
N TYR A 67 -28.01 -14.05 9.39
CA TYR A 67 -27.32 -14.76 8.32
C TYR A 67 -27.31 -16.29 8.52
N ASN A 68 -27.11 -16.72 9.77
CA ASN A 68 -26.97 -18.13 10.12
C ASN A 68 -28.31 -18.84 10.38
N HIS A 69 -29.32 -18.12 10.87
CA HIS A 69 -30.60 -18.71 11.31
C HIS A 69 -31.77 -18.44 10.38
N GLN A 70 -31.74 -17.34 9.60
CA GLN A 70 -32.91 -16.88 8.85
C GLN A 70 -32.66 -16.84 7.34
N ARG A 71 -31.42 -16.57 6.92
CA ARG A 71 -31.11 -16.42 5.48
C ARG A 71 -31.07 -17.79 4.78
N PRO A 72 -31.89 -18.00 3.73
CA PRO A 72 -31.76 -19.18 2.88
C PRO A 72 -30.58 -19.04 1.91
N HIS A 73 -29.80 -20.11 1.74
CA HIS A 73 -28.64 -20.11 0.84
C HIS A 73 -28.84 -21.08 -0.32
N GLN A 74 -28.71 -20.59 -1.57
CA GLN A 74 -28.84 -21.41 -2.77
C GLN A 74 -27.86 -22.60 -2.79
N SER A 75 -26.62 -22.40 -2.33
CA SER A 75 -25.62 -23.48 -2.23
C SER A 75 -25.98 -24.57 -1.22
N LEU A 76 -26.94 -24.30 -0.33
CA LEU A 76 -27.48 -25.23 0.66
C LEU A 76 -28.90 -25.67 0.32
N LYS A 77 -29.30 -25.63 -0.96
CA LYS A 77 -30.68 -25.94 -1.39
C LYS A 77 -31.74 -25.11 -0.65
N MET A 78 -31.46 -23.83 -0.42
CA MET A 78 -32.29 -22.88 0.32
C MET A 78 -32.42 -23.16 1.83
N ALA A 79 -31.62 -24.07 2.39
CA ALA A 79 -31.51 -24.24 3.83
C ALA A 79 -30.69 -23.11 4.49
N THR A 80 -30.84 -22.96 5.81
CA THR A 80 -30.04 -22.02 6.62
C THR A 80 -28.74 -22.67 7.09
N PRO A 81 -27.64 -21.92 7.28
CA PRO A 81 -26.35 -22.50 7.67
C PRO A 81 -26.43 -23.35 8.94
N VAL A 82 -27.19 -22.92 9.94
CA VAL A 82 -27.37 -23.64 11.21
C VAL A 82 -28.06 -24.98 11.01
N SER A 83 -29.05 -25.07 10.11
CA SER A 83 -29.76 -26.33 9.85
C SER A 83 -28.86 -27.44 9.26
N MET A 84 -27.74 -27.05 8.64
CA MET A 84 -26.75 -27.96 8.07
C MET A 84 -25.65 -28.34 9.07
N PHE A 85 -25.51 -27.61 10.18
CA PHE A 85 -24.53 -27.90 11.21
C PHE A 85 -25.07 -29.01 12.13
N ARG A 86 -24.50 -30.21 12.02
CA ARG A 86 -24.78 -31.32 12.93
C ARG A 86 -23.52 -31.61 13.73
N PRO A 87 -23.51 -31.42 15.06
CA PRO A 87 -22.40 -31.88 15.86
C PRO A 87 -22.27 -33.40 15.70
N SER A 88 -21.06 -33.88 15.41
CA SER A 88 -20.80 -35.32 15.27
C SER A 88 -20.92 -35.98 16.65
N PRO A 89 -21.72 -37.06 16.80
CA PRO A 89 -21.79 -37.80 18.06
C PRO A 89 -20.49 -38.53 18.41
N ALA A 90 -19.60 -38.74 17.43
CA ALA A 90 -18.29 -39.39 17.62
C ALA A 90 -17.19 -38.46 18.13
N ALA A 91 -17.45 -37.15 18.23
CA ALA A 91 -16.60 -36.24 18.97
C ALA A 91 -17.23 -36.06 20.35
N ALA A 92 -16.92 -36.94 21.29
CA ALA A 92 -17.01 -36.55 22.69
C ALA A 92 -16.35 -35.16 22.80
N PRO A 93 -16.98 -34.17 23.44
CA PRO A 93 -16.34 -32.89 23.63
C PRO A 93 -15.01 -33.20 24.31
N ASN A 94 -13.90 -32.96 23.61
CA ASN A 94 -12.60 -32.90 24.24
C ASN A 94 -12.83 -31.97 25.42
N PRO A 95 -12.63 -32.41 26.68
CA PRO A 95 -13.11 -31.69 27.86
C PRO A 95 -12.73 -30.25 27.63
N ALA A 96 -13.74 -29.37 27.52
CA ALA A 96 -13.53 -27.99 27.10
C ALA A 96 -12.38 -27.49 27.95
N ILE A 97 -11.19 -27.35 27.37
CA ILE A 97 -10.10 -26.70 28.05
C ILE A 97 -10.74 -25.34 28.29
N PRO A 98 -11.03 -24.96 29.56
CA PRO A 98 -11.60 -23.67 29.81
C PRO A 98 -10.67 -22.73 29.08
N VAL A 99 -11.20 -21.94 28.14
CA VAL A 99 -10.37 -20.99 27.42
C VAL A 99 -9.77 -20.11 28.50
N GLN A 100 -8.56 -20.43 28.92
CA GLN A 100 -7.77 -19.57 29.78
C GLN A 100 -7.26 -18.49 28.84
N VAL A 101 -8.19 -17.67 28.38
CA VAL A 101 -7.91 -16.25 28.31
C VAL A 101 -7.71 -15.86 29.77
N ASN A 102 -6.52 -16.15 30.31
CA ASN A 102 -6.04 -15.31 31.39
C ASN A 102 -6.21 -13.92 30.81
N PRO A 103 -7.04 -13.05 31.44
CA PRO A 103 -6.96 -11.65 31.13
C PRO A 103 -5.47 -11.38 31.24
N ILE A 104 -4.82 -10.96 30.14
CA ILE A 104 -3.64 -10.12 30.32
C ILE A 104 -4.18 -9.09 31.30
N GLY A 105 -3.64 -9.11 32.53
CA GLY A 105 -4.19 -8.33 33.61
C GLY A 105 -4.60 -7.00 33.03
N LEU A 106 -5.86 -6.62 33.25
CA LEU A 106 -6.19 -5.21 33.21
C LEU A 106 -4.98 -4.52 33.87
N PRO A 107 -4.32 -3.56 33.21
CA PRO A 107 -3.29 -2.79 33.90
C PRO A 107 -3.86 -2.48 35.28
N PRO A 108 -3.14 -2.79 36.37
CA PRO A 108 -3.71 -2.93 37.70
C PRO A 108 -4.68 -1.79 37.93
N LYS A 109 -5.92 -2.13 38.28
CA LYS A 109 -6.93 -1.14 38.64
C LYS A 109 -6.33 -0.39 39.83
N ILE A 110 -5.68 0.73 39.55
CA ILE A 110 -5.20 1.65 40.58
C ILE A 110 -6.41 1.87 41.48
N PRO A 111 -6.29 1.69 42.81
CA PRO A 111 -7.39 1.96 43.70
C PRO A 111 -8.04 3.27 43.31
N GLN A 112 -9.33 3.24 42.97
CA GLN A 112 -10.15 4.44 42.99
C GLN A 112 -10.28 4.82 44.47
N GLU A 113 -9.18 5.33 45.04
CA GLU A 113 -9.31 6.25 46.15
C GLU A 113 -10.21 7.37 45.65
N LEU A 114 -11.24 7.61 46.45
CA LEU A 114 -12.15 8.73 46.32
C LEU A 114 -11.36 10.02 46.52
N VAL A 115 -10.51 10.36 45.54
CA VAL A 115 -9.86 11.65 45.47
C VAL A 115 -10.95 12.59 44.98
N THR A 116 -11.50 13.32 45.94
CA THR A 116 -12.26 14.57 45.73
C THR A 116 -11.61 15.32 44.57
N PRO A 117 -12.37 15.79 43.56
CA PRO A 117 -11.77 16.34 42.35
C PRO A 117 -10.97 17.59 42.72
N ASN A 118 -9.65 17.44 42.83
CA ASN A 118 -8.75 18.56 42.86
C ASN A 118 -8.46 18.91 41.40
N ALA A 119 -8.88 20.11 41.02
CA ALA A 119 -8.91 20.60 39.65
C ALA A 119 -7.54 20.44 38.94
N LYS A 120 -7.41 19.43 38.08
CA LYS A 120 -6.40 19.37 37.02
C LYS A 120 -7.03 18.84 35.73
N THR A 121 -7.39 19.81 34.88
CA THR A 121 -7.67 19.81 33.44
C THR A 121 -7.89 18.44 32.78
N VAL A 122 -9.16 18.07 32.60
CA VAL A 122 -9.59 17.00 31.70
C VAL A 122 -9.40 17.51 30.27
N LEU A 123 -8.41 16.99 29.55
CA LEU A 123 -8.27 17.24 28.11
C LEU A 123 -9.35 16.42 27.38
N SER A 124 -10.23 17.09 26.66
CA SER A 124 -11.30 16.50 25.85
C SER A 124 -10.74 15.96 24.52
N GLU A 125 -11.51 15.17 23.75
CA GLU A 125 -11.17 14.79 22.37
C GLU A 125 -10.77 16.00 21.49
N MET A 126 -11.19 17.22 21.84
CA MET A 126 -10.86 18.46 21.13
C MET A 126 -9.46 19.03 21.46
N ASP A 127 -8.76 18.53 22.48
CA ASP A 127 -7.50 19.13 22.95
C ASP A 127 -6.24 18.40 22.44
N ILE A 128 -6.36 17.16 21.97
CA ILE A 128 -5.23 16.40 21.41
C ILE A 128 -5.05 16.78 19.94
N ARG A 129 -4.29 17.85 19.70
CA ARG A 129 -3.98 18.33 18.35
C ARG A 129 -2.89 17.52 17.65
N ALA A 130 -1.94 16.98 18.41
CA ALA A 130 -0.87 16.14 17.89
C ALA A 130 -0.28 15.26 19.00
N ILE A 131 0.23 14.09 18.63
CA ILE A 131 0.88 13.15 19.54
C ILE A 131 2.23 12.68 18.99
N GLU A 132 3.12 12.30 19.89
CA GLU A 132 4.41 11.73 19.55
C GLU A 132 4.69 10.43 20.30
N TRP A 133 5.35 9.49 19.64
CA TRP A 133 5.75 8.22 20.26
C TRP A 133 6.96 7.63 19.54
N GLU A 134 7.61 6.68 20.19
CA GLU A 134 8.75 5.96 19.62
C GLU A 134 8.32 4.61 19.06
N ALA A 135 8.91 4.21 17.93
CA ALA A 135 8.70 2.90 17.35
C ALA A 135 10.00 2.36 16.75
N ILE A 136 10.22 1.05 16.92
CA ILE A 136 11.33 0.34 16.28
C ILE A 136 10.91 -0.05 14.86
N VAL A 137 11.72 0.30 13.87
CA VAL A 137 11.45 -0.03 12.46
C VAL A 137 11.63 -1.54 12.24
N PRO A 138 10.60 -2.27 11.76
CA PRO A 138 10.72 -3.70 11.53
C PRO A 138 11.75 -4.05 10.43
N PRO A 139 12.23 -5.31 10.34
CA PRO A 139 13.16 -5.76 9.29
C PRO A 139 12.68 -5.48 7.86
N GLY A 140 11.36 -5.48 7.64
CA GLY A 140 10.75 -5.13 6.36
C GLY A 140 10.79 -3.64 6.01
N GLY A 141 11.27 -2.79 6.92
CA GLY A 141 11.36 -1.33 6.73
C GLY A 141 10.01 -0.64 6.65
N ARG A 142 8.96 -1.22 7.23
CA ARG A 142 7.60 -0.68 7.22
C ARG A 142 7.00 -0.69 8.62
N LEU A 143 6.69 0.49 9.13
CA LEU A 143 5.93 0.70 10.34
C LEU A 143 4.44 0.51 10.05
N SER A 144 3.75 -0.15 10.97
CA SER A 144 2.30 -0.28 10.97
C SER A 144 1.73 0.67 12.01
N LEU A 145 0.66 1.37 11.64
CA LEU A 145 -0.04 2.36 12.45
C LEU A 145 -1.52 1.95 12.57
N PRO A 146 -2.28 2.57 13.49
CA PRO A 146 -3.73 2.37 13.56
C PRO A 146 -4.44 2.58 12.22
N SER A 147 -5.68 2.10 12.13
CA SER A 147 -6.50 2.21 10.91
C SER A 147 -5.84 1.59 9.67
N ASN A 148 -5.03 0.55 9.86
CA ASN A 148 -4.28 -0.16 8.81
C ASN A 148 -3.41 0.80 7.98
N CYS A 149 -2.96 1.89 8.61
CA CYS A 149 -2.00 2.80 8.02
C CYS A 149 -0.59 2.19 8.16
N GLY A 150 0.32 2.53 7.24
CA GLY A 150 1.68 2.05 7.35
C GLY A 150 2.66 2.93 6.61
N ILE A 151 3.79 3.19 7.25
CA ILE A 151 4.85 4.05 6.75
C ILE A 151 6.04 3.18 6.39
N LYS A 152 6.33 3.09 5.10
CA LYS A 152 7.58 2.48 4.62
C LYS A 152 8.71 3.49 4.82
N LEU A 153 9.79 3.09 5.47
CA LEU A 153 11.04 3.85 5.61
C LEU A 153 12.17 3.21 4.79
N GLY A 154 12.09 1.89 4.58
CA GLY A 154 13.11 1.12 3.85
C GLY A 154 14.00 0.32 4.81
N GLN A 155 14.70 -0.67 4.27
CA GLN A 155 15.51 -1.61 5.07
C GLN A 155 16.73 -0.96 5.74
N ALA A 156 17.22 0.16 5.21
CA ALA A 156 18.33 0.90 5.83
C ALA A 156 18.02 1.41 7.25
N TYR A 157 16.73 1.54 7.57
CA TYR A 157 16.26 1.98 8.89
C TYR A 157 15.86 0.81 9.80
N ALA A 158 15.92 -0.44 9.32
CA ALA A 158 15.51 -1.61 10.10
C ALA A 158 16.27 -1.71 11.42
N GLY A 159 15.54 -2.02 12.50
CA GLY A 159 16.08 -2.13 13.85
C GLY A 159 16.36 -0.80 14.55
N ARG A 160 16.28 0.34 13.86
CA ARG A 160 16.44 1.66 14.48
C ARG A 160 15.15 2.10 15.16
N THR A 161 15.28 2.81 16.27
CA THR A 161 14.17 3.52 16.93
C THR A 161 13.96 4.85 16.23
N VAL A 162 12.73 5.14 15.84
CA VAL A 162 12.33 6.44 15.28
C VAL A 162 11.26 7.07 16.16
N THR A 163 11.26 8.40 16.24
CA THR A 163 10.20 9.17 16.86
C THR A 163 9.19 9.54 15.78
N LEU A 164 7.93 9.18 15.99
CA LEU A 164 6.82 9.63 15.16
C LEU A 164 6.12 10.79 15.84
N TRP A 165 5.85 11.84 15.08
CA TRP A 165 4.93 12.92 15.43
C TRP A 165 3.73 12.80 14.49
N ALA A 166 2.50 12.90 15.00
CA ALA A 166 1.31 12.86 14.15
C ALA A 166 0.18 13.77 14.63
N ASP A 167 -0.46 14.46 13.69
CA ASP A 167 -1.79 15.04 13.83
C ASP A 167 -2.75 14.39 12.80
N GLU A 168 -3.95 14.96 12.63
CA GLU A 168 -4.92 14.50 11.63
C GLU A 168 -4.48 14.77 10.18
N ARG A 169 -3.43 15.57 9.97
CA ARG A 169 -3.01 16.06 8.65
C ARG A 169 -1.68 15.45 8.19
N SER A 170 -0.78 15.19 9.13
CA SER A 170 0.63 14.89 8.93
C SER A 170 1.09 13.79 9.88
N ILE A 171 1.99 12.96 9.39
CA ILE A 171 2.84 12.10 10.22
C ILE A 171 4.28 12.38 9.81
N HIS A 172 5.08 12.83 10.77
CA HIS A 172 6.51 13.03 10.64
C HIS A 172 7.24 11.88 11.30
N VAL A 173 8.26 11.37 10.63
CA VAL A 173 9.18 10.38 11.18
C VAL A 173 10.52 11.05 11.34
N CYS A 174 10.99 11.09 12.58
CA CYS A 174 12.27 11.63 12.97
C CYS A 174 13.20 10.50 13.46
N LEU A 175 14.48 10.60 13.13
CA LEU A 175 15.53 9.73 13.64
C LEU A 175 16.60 10.63 14.25
N ASP A 176 16.97 10.39 15.51
CA ASP A 176 17.96 11.18 16.24
C ASP A 176 17.65 12.70 16.21
N GLY A 177 16.36 13.06 16.30
CA GLY A 177 15.89 14.45 16.23
C GLY A 177 15.78 15.05 14.82
N HIS A 178 16.23 14.35 13.78
CA HIS A 178 16.18 14.84 12.40
C HIS A 178 14.98 14.28 11.63
N LEU A 179 14.25 15.14 10.91
CA LEU A 179 13.13 14.75 10.07
C LEU A 179 13.60 13.89 8.89
N VAL A 180 13.22 12.61 8.89
CA VAL A 180 13.53 11.65 7.82
C VAL A 180 12.45 11.64 6.76
N ARG A 181 11.18 11.76 7.17
CA ARG A 181 10.04 11.62 6.27
C ARG A 181 8.79 12.31 6.79
N THR A 182 8.05 12.93 5.87
CA THR A 182 6.69 13.44 6.11
C THR A 182 5.67 12.67 5.26
N ARG A 183 4.50 12.40 5.81
CA ARG A 183 3.37 11.74 5.15
C ARG A 183 2.05 12.40 5.52
N GLY A 184 1.09 12.42 4.60
CA GLY A 184 -0.31 12.73 4.96
C GLY A 184 -0.86 11.71 5.96
N SER A 185 -1.47 12.20 7.03
CA SER A 185 -2.06 11.37 8.07
C SER A 185 -3.35 10.71 7.58
N ARG A 186 -3.64 9.55 8.17
CA ARG A 186 -4.93 8.84 8.06
C ARG A 186 -5.51 8.54 9.44
N LEU A 187 -4.93 9.15 10.47
CA LEU A 187 -5.36 9.00 11.85
C LEU A 187 -6.48 10.00 12.10
N SER A 188 -7.59 9.51 12.64
CA SER A 188 -8.66 10.34 13.18
C SER A 188 -8.31 10.88 14.56
N ALA A 189 -9.03 11.88 15.07
CA ALA A 189 -8.94 12.31 16.47
C ALA A 189 -9.02 11.13 17.45
N THR A 190 -9.92 10.17 17.19
CA THR A 190 -10.07 8.94 17.98
C THR A 190 -8.83 8.05 17.92
N ASP A 191 -8.17 7.95 16.76
CA ASP A 191 -6.91 7.20 16.63
C ASP A 191 -5.78 7.87 17.44
N LEU A 192 -5.71 9.20 17.42
CA LEU A 192 -4.71 9.97 18.18
C LEU A 192 -4.95 9.83 19.69
N LEU A 193 -6.20 9.92 20.15
CA LEU A 193 -6.57 9.66 21.53
C LEU A 193 -6.24 8.23 21.93
N GLY A 194 -6.56 7.24 21.09
CA GLY A 194 -6.24 5.84 21.33
C GLY A 194 -4.74 5.56 21.43
N LEU A 195 -3.92 6.28 20.67
CA LEU A 195 -2.46 6.23 20.77
C LEU A 195 -1.96 6.92 22.05
N HIS A 196 -2.55 8.05 22.45
CA HIS A 196 -2.24 8.73 23.71
C HIS A 196 -2.50 7.83 24.92
N LEU A 197 -3.67 7.19 24.95
CA LEU A 197 -4.04 6.22 25.99
C LEU A 197 -3.12 4.98 26.02
N LYS A 198 -2.43 4.67 24.91
CA LYS A 198 -1.42 3.60 24.82
C LYS A 198 0.00 4.08 25.19
N GLY A 199 0.14 5.31 25.67
CA GLY A 199 1.41 5.87 26.13
C GLY A 199 2.11 6.80 25.14
N ALA A 200 1.49 7.14 24.01
CA ALA A 200 1.98 8.26 23.19
C ALA A 200 1.85 9.57 23.96
N ARG A 201 2.86 10.43 23.87
CA ARG A 201 2.88 11.71 24.57
C ARG A 201 2.21 12.78 23.71
N LEU A 202 1.73 13.84 24.34
CA LEU A 202 1.32 15.03 23.59
C LEU A 202 2.54 15.55 22.84
N ALA A 203 2.37 15.84 21.56
CA ALA A 203 3.50 16.23 20.74
C ALA A 203 3.94 17.66 21.03
N GLY A 204 5.25 17.88 20.89
CA GLY A 204 5.80 19.23 20.78
C GLY A 204 5.42 19.93 19.47
N PRO A 205 6.09 21.06 19.14
CA PRO A 205 5.87 21.76 17.88
C PRO A 205 6.09 20.84 16.67
N GLU A 206 5.36 21.10 15.58
CA GLU A 206 5.43 20.29 14.36
C GLU A 206 6.89 20.29 13.82
N PRO A 207 7.53 19.11 13.64
CA PRO A 207 8.94 19.02 13.27
C PRO A 207 9.31 19.57 11.89
N GLY A 208 8.31 19.86 11.05
CA GLY A 208 8.51 20.36 9.70
C GLY A 208 7.21 20.85 9.07
N PRO A 209 7.22 21.21 7.78
CA PRO A 209 6.02 21.66 7.10
C PRO A 209 4.98 20.54 7.05
N SER A 210 3.72 20.87 7.38
CA SER A 210 2.62 19.90 7.34
C SER A 210 2.51 19.24 5.97
N ALA A 211 2.20 17.96 5.97
CA ALA A 211 1.90 17.23 4.75
C ALA A 211 0.70 17.83 4.01
N MET A 212 -0.26 18.40 4.75
CA MET A 212 -1.52 18.98 4.26
C MET A 212 -1.85 20.32 4.94
N PRO A 213 -2.40 21.31 4.21
CA PRO A 213 -2.79 22.60 4.78
C PRO A 213 -4.10 22.46 5.59
N ALA A 214 -4.31 23.38 6.53
CA ALA A 214 -5.52 23.43 7.35
C ALA A 214 -6.78 23.84 6.57
N LEU A 215 -6.62 24.54 5.44
CA LEU A 215 -7.66 24.93 4.50
C LEU A 215 -7.58 24.07 3.22
N PRO A 216 -8.65 23.94 2.41
CA PRO A 216 -8.55 23.31 1.11
C PRO A 216 -7.44 23.97 0.30
N PRO A 217 -6.49 23.19 -0.25
CA PRO A 217 -5.41 23.76 -1.01
C PRO A 217 -5.96 24.50 -2.24
N PRO A 218 -5.42 25.67 -2.61
CA PRO A 218 -5.81 26.33 -3.84
C PRO A 218 -5.61 25.38 -5.05
N PRO A 219 -6.38 25.53 -6.14
CA PRO A 219 -6.34 24.60 -7.27
C PRO A 219 -4.96 24.43 -7.93
N THR A 220 -4.09 25.43 -7.75
CA THR A 220 -2.70 25.48 -8.20
C THR A 220 -1.73 24.66 -7.34
N THR A 221 -2.21 24.11 -6.21
CA THR A 221 -1.38 23.32 -5.30
C THR A 221 -1.00 22.00 -5.95
N VAL A 222 0.31 21.79 -6.07
CA VAL A 222 0.86 20.55 -6.57
C VAL A 222 0.85 19.51 -5.46
N VAL A 223 0.23 18.36 -5.74
CA VAL A 223 0.13 17.25 -4.81
C VAL A 223 0.87 16.04 -5.34
N GLU A 224 1.77 15.49 -4.55
CA GLU A 224 2.49 14.26 -4.85
C GLU A 224 1.98 13.07 -4.05
N VAL A 225 1.96 11.91 -4.69
CA VAL A 225 1.49 10.67 -4.09
C VAL A 225 2.34 9.50 -4.59
N ASP A 226 2.85 8.67 -3.68
CA ASP A 226 3.60 7.48 -4.10
C ASP A 226 2.66 6.31 -4.39
N ARG A 227 2.91 5.59 -5.48
CA ARG A 227 2.22 4.35 -5.84
C ARG A 227 3.21 3.28 -6.24
N THR A 228 2.77 2.04 -6.13
CA THR A 228 3.50 0.89 -6.68
C THR A 228 2.70 0.37 -7.87
N VAL A 229 3.33 0.26 -9.02
CA VAL A 229 2.71 -0.31 -10.21
C VAL A 229 2.64 -1.82 -10.01
N ASN A 230 1.44 -2.37 -10.11
CA ASN A 230 1.22 -3.79 -9.93
C ASN A 230 1.80 -4.62 -11.10
N ARG A 231 1.69 -5.95 -11.02
CA ARG A 231 2.21 -6.86 -12.06
C ARG A 231 1.49 -6.73 -13.40
N GLU A 232 0.27 -6.20 -13.41
CA GLU A 232 -0.53 -5.94 -14.60
C GLU A 232 -0.20 -4.58 -15.24
N GLY A 233 0.74 -3.82 -14.65
CA GLY A 233 1.10 -2.50 -15.14
C GLY A 233 0.12 -1.40 -14.77
N ARG A 234 -0.62 -1.56 -13.67
CA ARG A 234 -1.61 -0.58 -13.21
C ARG A 234 -1.33 -0.07 -11.80
N PHE A 235 -1.87 1.11 -11.47
CA PHE A 235 -1.87 1.64 -10.12
C PHE A 235 -3.22 2.29 -9.78
N ALA A 236 -3.58 2.22 -8.50
CA ALA A 236 -4.80 2.84 -8.00
C ALA A 236 -4.57 4.30 -7.57
N LEU A 237 -5.46 5.20 -7.94
CA LEU A 237 -5.45 6.60 -7.53
C LEU A 237 -6.88 7.11 -7.38
N GLY A 238 -7.29 7.46 -6.15
CA GLY A 238 -8.59 8.08 -5.87
C GLY A 238 -9.81 7.31 -6.40
N GLY A 239 -9.77 5.97 -6.34
CA GLY A 239 -10.82 5.09 -6.89
C GLY A 239 -10.63 4.70 -8.36
N HIS A 240 -9.73 5.35 -9.09
CA HIS A 240 -9.40 5.00 -10.47
C HIS A 240 -8.27 3.97 -10.52
N ASN A 241 -8.32 3.07 -11.50
CA ASN A 241 -7.25 2.12 -11.80
C ASN A 241 -6.60 2.51 -13.14
N ILE A 242 -5.38 3.05 -13.08
CA ILE A 242 -4.75 3.75 -14.20
C ILE A 242 -3.62 2.89 -14.77
N GLN A 243 -3.53 2.83 -16.10
CA GLN A 243 -2.47 2.12 -16.80
C GLN A 243 -1.16 2.92 -16.70
N ALA A 244 -0.11 2.29 -16.17
CA ALA A 244 1.24 2.83 -16.19
C ALA A 244 1.97 2.48 -17.49
N PRO A 245 2.98 3.28 -17.86
CA PRO A 245 4.02 2.85 -18.78
C PRO A 245 4.60 1.48 -18.42
N SER A 246 4.83 0.64 -19.43
CA SER A 246 5.21 -0.77 -19.26
C SER A 246 6.56 -0.98 -18.59
N ASN A 247 7.48 -0.03 -18.76
CA ASN A 247 8.79 0.01 -18.11
C ASN A 247 8.71 0.26 -16.59
N LEU A 248 7.52 0.56 -16.05
CA LEU A 248 7.28 0.82 -14.64
C LEU A 248 6.65 -0.35 -13.88
N ILE A 249 6.34 -1.48 -14.53
CA ILE A 249 5.76 -2.66 -13.88
C ILE A 249 6.60 -3.09 -12.67
N GLY A 250 5.97 -3.20 -11.50
CA GLY A 250 6.62 -3.57 -10.24
C GLY A 250 7.48 -2.47 -9.60
N LYS A 251 7.60 -1.30 -10.23
CA LYS A 251 8.38 -0.17 -9.69
C LYS A 251 7.51 0.70 -8.79
N GLN A 252 8.18 1.41 -7.88
CA GLN A 252 7.57 2.51 -7.15
C GLN A 252 7.68 3.78 -7.97
N VAL A 253 6.59 4.53 -8.03
CA VAL A 253 6.47 5.77 -8.79
C VAL A 253 5.91 6.85 -7.89
N THR A 254 6.35 8.08 -8.11
CA THR A 254 5.74 9.29 -7.54
C THR A 254 4.80 9.86 -8.58
N LEU A 255 3.54 10.09 -8.22
CA LEU A 255 2.54 10.73 -9.06
C LEU A 255 2.41 12.17 -8.60
N ARG A 256 2.85 13.12 -9.44
CA ARG A 256 2.74 14.56 -9.19
C ARG A 256 1.54 15.10 -9.96
N LEU A 257 0.52 15.55 -9.23
CA LEU A 257 -0.71 16.12 -9.76
C LEU A 257 -0.56 17.65 -9.79
N ASP A 258 -0.52 18.19 -11.00
CA ASP A 258 -0.25 19.60 -11.28
C ASP A 258 -1.24 20.10 -12.34
N GLY A 259 -2.10 21.06 -11.97
CA GLY A 259 -3.18 21.50 -12.85
C GLY A 259 -4.05 20.33 -13.32
N TYR A 260 -4.21 20.13 -14.63
CA TYR A 260 -4.96 19.00 -15.22
C TYR A 260 -4.08 17.79 -15.58
N LEU A 261 -2.80 17.82 -15.20
CA LEU A 261 -1.84 16.79 -15.58
C LEU A 261 -1.35 16.02 -14.34
N MET A 262 -1.04 14.76 -14.59
CA MET A 262 -0.39 13.86 -13.65
C MET A 262 0.93 13.42 -14.27
N HIS A 263 2.02 13.79 -13.62
CA HIS A 263 3.37 13.41 -13.97
C HIS A 263 3.78 12.16 -13.18
N VAL A 264 4.15 11.10 -13.88
CA VAL A 264 4.64 9.85 -13.30
C VAL A 264 6.16 9.92 -13.23
N ILE A 265 6.72 9.96 -12.03
CA ILE A 265 8.16 10.10 -11.78
C ILE A 265 8.69 8.78 -11.22
N CYS A 266 9.80 8.27 -11.76
CA CYS A 266 10.44 7.04 -11.30
C CYS A 266 11.94 7.27 -11.16
N GLY A 267 12.50 7.02 -9.97
CA GLY A 267 13.93 7.22 -9.71
C GLY A 267 14.41 8.66 -9.90
N GLY A 268 13.53 9.64 -9.64
CA GLY A 268 13.85 11.07 -9.80
C GLY A 268 13.71 11.62 -11.22
N LEU A 269 13.29 10.80 -12.21
CA LEU A 269 13.10 11.21 -13.60
C LEU A 269 11.63 11.17 -14.00
N LEU A 270 11.19 12.11 -14.84
CA LEU A 270 9.84 12.14 -15.39
C LEU A 270 9.65 10.99 -16.39
N ALA A 271 8.94 9.95 -16.01
CA ALA A 271 8.73 8.76 -16.83
C ALA A 271 7.54 8.90 -17.81
N ALA A 272 6.50 9.64 -17.45
CA ALA A 272 5.36 9.94 -18.32
C ALA A 272 4.53 11.12 -17.80
N THR A 273 3.73 11.73 -18.69
CA THR A 273 2.71 12.72 -18.35
C THR A 273 1.37 12.24 -18.89
N MET A 274 0.32 12.31 -18.07
CA MET A 274 -1.03 11.84 -18.40
C MET A 274 -2.08 12.80 -17.84
N PRO A 275 -3.36 12.74 -18.28
CA PRO A 275 -4.42 13.50 -17.65
C PRO A 275 -4.55 13.16 -16.15
N ALA A 276 -4.76 14.17 -15.30
CA ALA A 276 -5.04 13.97 -13.88
C ALA A 276 -6.52 13.61 -13.70
N PRO A 277 -6.87 12.36 -13.34
CA PRO A 277 -8.27 11.97 -13.19
C PRO A 277 -8.89 12.51 -11.90
N ILE A 278 -8.06 13.02 -10.97
CA ILE A 278 -8.51 13.54 -9.69
C ILE A 278 -8.60 15.06 -9.75
N PRO A 279 -9.79 15.64 -9.54
CA PRO A 279 -9.95 17.10 -9.52
C PRO A 279 -9.21 17.71 -8.31
N PRO A 280 -8.73 18.97 -8.41
CA PRO A 280 -7.85 19.58 -7.41
C PRO A 280 -8.37 19.52 -5.96
N ASP A 281 -9.66 19.74 -5.76
CA ASP A 281 -10.36 19.71 -4.47
C ASP A 281 -10.29 18.34 -3.76
N ARG A 282 -10.11 17.24 -4.52
CA ARG A 282 -10.04 15.88 -3.98
C ARG A 282 -8.62 15.36 -3.81
N ARG A 283 -7.60 16.04 -4.33
CA ARG A 283 -6.20 15.56 -4.31
C ARG A 283 -5.64 15.47 -2.90
N ALA A 284 -6.03 16.43 -2.08
CA ALA A 284 -5.73 16.49 -0.65
C ALA A 284 -6.12 15.21 0.10
N LYS A 285 -7.23 14.57 -0.31
CA LYS A 285 -7.80 13.39 0.33
C LYS A 285 -7.19 12.08 -0.19
N LEU A 286 -6.24 12.15 -1.13
CA LEU A 286 -5.60 10.94 -1.66
C LEU A 286 -4.70 10.32 -0.59
N SER A 287 -4.81 9.00 -0.42
CA SER A 287 -3.95 8.27 0.51
C SER A 287 -2.47 8.51 0.19
N GLY A 288 -1.73 9.10 1.14
CA GLY A 288 -0.31 9.41 1.02
C GLY A 288 0.01 10.69 0.23
N ALA A 289 -0.98 11.58 0.05
CA ALA A 289 -0.78 12.91 -0.48
C ALA A 289 0.22 13.71 0.37
N ARG A 290 1.02 14.51 -0.33
CA ARG A 290 1.90 15.54 0.23
C ARG A 290 1.94 16.72 -0.74
N ILE A 291 2.04 17.93 -0.23
CA ILE A 291 2.30 19.10 -1.07
C ILE A 291 3.75 19.04 -1.57
N SER A 292 3.98 19.43 -2.82
CA SER A 292 5.32 19.59 -3.39
C SER A 292 5.51 21.00 -3.90
N THR A 293 6.56 21.67 -3.45
CA THR A 293 7.04 22.95 -3.98
C THR A 293 8.24 22.78 -4.90
N GLN A 294 8.77 21.56 -5.04
CA GLN A 294 9.91 21.30 -5.91
C GLN A 294 9.52 21.44 -7.38
N PRO A 295 10.44 21.85 -8.27
CA PRO A 295 10.18 21.89 -9.70
C PRO A 295 9.94 20.47 -10.26
N LEU A 296 9.21 20.39 -11.38
CA LEU A 296 9.02 19.11 -12.08
C LEU A 296 10.39 18.56 -12.52
N PRO A 297 10.71 17.28 -12.22
CA PRO A 297 11.98 16.71 -12.65
C PRO A 297 12.10 16.66 -14.18
N PRO A 298 13.31 16.77 -14.73
CA PRO A 298 13.51 16.68 -16.17
C PRO A 298 13.09 15.31 -16.71
N ALA A 299 12.59 15.29 -17.95
CA ALA A 299 12.41 14.05 -18.70
C ALA A 299 13.78 13.35 -18.89
N PRO A 300 13.83 12.01 -18.91
CA PRO A 300 15.06 11.30 -19.20
C PRO A 300 15.61 11.78 -20.54
N ALA A 301 16.90 12.10 -20.55
CA ALA A 301 17.61 12.49 -21.75
C ALA A 301 17.64 11.31 -22.72
N GLN A 302 16.74 11.36 -23.71
CA GLN A 302 16.63 10.51 -24.89
C GLN A 302 16.18 9.05 -24.65
N PRO A 303 15.44 8.47 -25.63
CA PRO A 303 15.04 7.06 -25.59
C PRO A 303 16.26 6.12 -25.47
N PRO A 304 16.12 4.99 -24.76
CA PRO A 304 17.22 4.06 -24.55
C PRO A 304 17.81 3.58 -25.88
N ARG A 305 19.15 3.63 -25.96
CA ARG A 305 19.92 3.24 -27.14
C ARG A 305 20.68 1.94 -26.86
N ALA A 306 20.79 1.08 -27.87
CA ALA A 306 21.62 -0.12 -27.82
C ALA A 306 22.40 -0.29 -29.12
N GLU A 307 23.71 -0.53 -29.02
CA GLU A 307 24.54 -0.83 -30.18
C GLU A 307 24.63 -2.33 -30.41
N ARG A 308 24.55 -2.74 -31.68
CA ARG A 308 24.70 -4.15 -32.03
C ARG A 308 25.28 -4.33 -33.43
N ARG A 309 26.19 -5.29 -33.55
CA ARG A 309 26.73 -5.70 -34.84
C ARG A 309 25.70 -6.55 -35.61
N VAL A 310 25.45 -6.18 -36.85
CA VAL A 310 24.56 -6.92 -37.76
C VAL A 310 25.23 -8.25 -38.14
N PRO A 311 24.61 -9.41 -37.88
CA PRO A 311 25.17 -10.70 -38.27
C PRO A 311 25.21 -10.88 -39.79
N ALA A 312 26.00 -11.85 -40.28
CA ALA A 312 26.18 -12.09 -41.73
C ALA A 312 24.86 -12.40 -42.47
N ASN A 313 23.88 -12.99 -41.77
CA ASN A 313 22.55 -13.30 -42.32
C ASN A 313 21.58 -12.10 -42.30
N GLY A 314 22.00 -10.91 -41.83
CA GLY A 314 21.15 -9.72 -41.74
C GLY A 314 20.04 -9.79 -40.69
N GLU A 315 19.90 -10.90 -39.96
CA GLU A 315 18.82 -11.09 -39.00
C GLU A 315 19.26 -10.78 -37.57
N MET A 316 18.59 -9.82 -36.94
CA MET A 316 18.86 -9.40 -35.59
C MET A 316 17.64 -9.63 -34.69
N MET A 317 17.89 -10.16 -33.49
CA MET A 317 16.83 -10.35 -32.49
C MET A 317 16.81 -9.17 -31.51
N ILE A 318 15.89 -8.24 -31.66
CA ILE A 318 15.74 -7.07 -30.78
C ILE A 318 14.51 -7.30 -29.91
N ALA A 319 14.66 -7.35 -28.58
CA ALA A 319 13.56 -7.56 -27.64
C ALA A 319 12.64 -8.76 -27.98
N ARG A 320 13.24 -9.92 -28.34
CA ARG A 320 12.53 -11.14 -28.80
C ARG A 320 11.78 -11.00 -30.14
N GLN A 321 11.90 -9.87 -30.82
CA GLN A 321 11.41 -9.65 -32.17
C GLN A 321 12.57 -9.83 -33.16
N ARG A 322 12.41 -10.73 -34.13
CA ARG A 322 13.34 -10.85 -35.25
C ARG A 322 13.12 -9.66 -36.20
N ILE A 323 14.20 -8.97 -36.52
CA ILE A 323 14.24 -7.83 -37.43
C ILE A 323 15.30 -8.13 -38.48
N HIS A 324 14.86 -8.16 -39.74
CA HIS A 324 15.74 -8.34 -40.88
C HIS A 324 16.24 -6.98 -41.39
N LEU A 325 17.54 -6.83 -41.53
CA LEU A 325 18.21 -5.72 -42.19
C LEU A 325 18.83 -6.23 -43.49
N SER A 326 18.96 -5.35 -44.49
CA SER A 326 19.55 -5.75 -45.77
C SER A 326 20.96 -6.36 -45.58
N PRO A 327 21.33 -7.40 -46.33
CA PRO A 327 22.68 -8.00 -46.29
C PRO A 327 23.81 -6.98 -46.51
N SER A 328 23.55 -5.86 -47.18
CA SER A 328 24.49 -4.75 -47.37
C SER A 328 24.93 -4.06 -46.05
N HIS A 329 24.24 -4.36 -44.95
CA HIS A 329 24.60 -3.88 -43.62
C HIS A 329 25.25 -4.96 -42.74
N ALA A 330 25.49 -6.17 -43.25
CA ALA A 330 26.19 -7.22 -42.54
C ALA A 330 27.56 -6.74 -42.03
N GLY A 331 27.88 -7.07 -40.78
CA GLY A 331 29.14 -6.71 -40.14
C GLY A 331 29.23 -5.28 -39.62
N LYS A 332 28.28 -4.38 -39.97
CA LYS A 332 28.21 -2.99 -39.46
C LYS A 332 27.64 -2.96 -38.04
N THR A 333 28.04 -1.97 -37.24
CA THR A 333 27.45 -1.71 -35.93
C THR A 333 26.31 -0.72 -36.09
N VAL A 334 25.09 -1.12 -35.70
CA VAL A 334 23.90 -0.27 -35.77
C VAL A 334 23.48 0.18 -34.38
N THR A 335 22.98 1.41 -34.29
CA THR A 335 22.39 1.99 -33.08
C THR A 335 20.89 1.77 -33.12
N ILE A 336 20.37 1.09 -32.11
CA ILE A 336 18.94 0.79 -31.96
C ILE A 336 18.38 1.75 -30.93
N ILE A 337 17.59 2.72 -31.37
CA ILE A 337 16.78 3.57 -30.52
C ILE A 337 15.46 2.85 -30.24
N ILE A 338 15.16 2.69 -28.96
CA ILE A 338 13.96 2.00 -28.48
C ILE A 338 12.95 3.04 -28.04
N GLU A 339 11.93 3.25 -28.86
CA GLU A 339 10.81 4.12 -28.53
C GLU A 339 9.65 3.29 -27.96
N ASP A 340 8.60 3.96 -27.52
CA ASP A 340 7.45 3.30 -26.88
C ASP A 340 6.72 2.37 -27.85
N THR A 341 6.64 2.74 -29.13
CA THR A 341 5.87 2.04 -30.16
C THR A 341 6.72 1.42 -31.27
N HIS A 342 7.95 1.88 -31.50
CA HIS A 342 8.81 1.44 -32.60
C HIS A 342 10.27 1.26 -32.16
N PHE A 343 11.02 0.48 -32.94
CA PHE A 343 12.48 0.47 -32.94
C PHE A 343 12.96 1.30 -34.13
N ARG A 344 13.82 2.28 -33.88
CA ARG A 344 14.53 3.02 -34.93
C ARG A 344 15.97 2.52 -34.98
N ILE A 345 16.38 1.99 -36.14
CA ILE A 345 17.71 1.42 -36.36
C ILE A 345 18.51 2.40 -37.21
N LEU A 346 19.64 2.85 -36.69
CA LEU A 346 20.53 3.83 -37.30
C LEU A 346 21.89 3.20 -37.60
N HIS A 347 22.58 3.72 -38.60
CA HIS A 347 24.01 3.48 -38.82
C HIS A 347 24.68 4.81 -39.15
N ASN A 348 25.66 5.22 -38.35
CA ASN A 348 26.29 6.54 -38.46
C ASN A 348 25.26 7.69 -38.53
N GLU A 349 24.28 7.69 -37.61
CA GLU A 349 23.18 8.66 -37.54
C GLU A 349 22.17 8.63 -38.71
N VAL A 350 22.35 7.76 -39.72
CA VAL A 350 21.39 7.58 -40.82
C VAL A 350 20.38 6.48 -40.47
N GLU A 351 19.07 6.78 -40.60
CA GLU A 351 18.01 5.80 -40.36
C GLU A 351 18.01 4.72 -41.42
N LEU A 352 18.28 3.49 -41.00
CA LEU A 352 18.23 2.31 -41.86
C LEU A 352 16.83 1.70 -41.89
N LYS A 353 16.16 1.67 -40.73
CA LYS A 353 14.87 1.00 -40.61
C LYS A 353 14.09 1.43 -39.36
N LEU A 354 12.82 1.74 -39.55
CA LEU A 354 11.82 1.89 -38.49
C LEU A 354 10.95 0.62 -38.43
N VAL A 355 10.81 0.02 -37.24
CA VAL A 355 10.09 -1.25 -37.07
C VAL A 355 9.11 -1.16 -35.90
N PRO A 356 7.81 -1.41 -36.09
CA PRO A 356 6.85 -1.40 -34.99
C PRO A 356 7.15 -2.51 -33.97
N ARG A 357 6.98 -2.18 -32.69
CA ARG A 357 7.13 -3.12 -31.59
C ARG A 357 5.91 -4.04 -31.56
N LYS A 358 6.12 -5.35 -31.67
CA LYS A 358 5.03 -6.32 -31.53
C LYS A 358 4.41 -6.35 -30.13
N ASN A 359 5.20 -6.03 -29.10
CA ASN A 359 4.76 -5.94 -27.71
C ASN A 359 5.29 -4.64 -27.06
N PRO A 360 4.62 -3.49 -27.27
CA PRO A 360 5.02 -2.21 -26.66
C PRO A 360 4.93 -2.25 -25.12
N SER A 361 4.06 -3.12 -24.59
CA SER A 361 3.89 -3.34 -23.15
C SER A 361 4.96 -4.23 -22.50
N GLN A 362 5.90 -4.79 -23.26
CA GLN A 362 6.94 -5.66 -22.70
C GLN A 362 8.19 -4.84 -22.32
N PRO A 363 8.63 -4.86 -21.04
CA PRO A 363 9.85 -4.19 -20.63
C PRO A 363 11.07 -4.87 -21.25
N ILE A 364 11.96 -4.08 -21.86
CA ILE A 364 13.18 -4.58 -22.49
C ILE A 364 14.28 -4.62 -21.44
N ARG A 365 14.77 -5.82 -21.12
CA ARG A 365 15.90 -6.04 -20.21
C ARG A 365 17.19 -6.11 -21.00
N PHE A 366 18.18 -5.31 -20.62
CA PHE A 366 19.51 -5.34 -21.24
C PHE A 366 20.40 -6.32 -20.47
N LYS A 367 21.14 -7.18 -21.19
CA LYS A 367 22.36 -7.79 -20.66
C LYS A 367 23.50 -6.85 -21.04
N ALA A 368 24.00 -6.08 -20.08
CA ALA A 368 25.25 -5.36 -20.25
C ALA A 368 26.37 -6.40 -20.27
N ILE A 369 26.86 -6.77 -21.45
CA ILE A 369 28.11 -7.51 -21.57
C ILE A 369 29.20 -6.46 -21.71
N VAL A 370 29.80 -6.07 -20.59
CA VAL A 370 31.03 -5.27 -20.59
C VAL A 370 32.14 -6.20 -21.09
N ARG A 371 32.39 -6.21 -22.40
CA ARG A 371 33.63 -6.77 -22.93
C ARG A 371 34.74 -5.75 -22.69
N GLN A 372 35.43 -5.88 -21.56
CA GLN A 372 36.74 -5.28 -21.41
C GLN A 372 37.65 -5.92 -22.48
N LYS A 373 38.09 -5.13 -23.45
CA LYS A 373 39.20 -5.53 -24.34
C LYS A 373 40.46 -5.59 -23.47
N LYS A 374 41.09 -6.76 -23.42
CA LYS A 374 42.53 -6.89 -23.15
C LYS A 374 43.26 -6.81 -24.47
#